data_AF-B2ZA17-F1
#
_entry.id   AF-B2ZA17-F1
#
_cell.length_a   1.000
_cell.length_b   1.000
_cell.length_c   1.000
_cell.angle_alpha   90.00
_cell.angle_beta   90.00
_cell.angle_gamma   90.00
#
_symmetry.space_group_name_H-M   'P 1'
#
loop_
_entity.id
_entity.type
_entity.pdbx_description
1 polymer ?
#
loop_
_entity_poly.entity_id
_entity_poly.type
_entity_poly.pdbx_seq_one_letter_code
_entity_poly.pdbx_strand_id
1 'polypeptide(L)'
;MSPRLMRVLVNSNFFIEEKNSSNQEVHYWLTPASRLLLKGAPLTVAPLVQVILDPTFTNPWHHMSEWFTHEHHATQFEAANGCMFWEKLANEPSMGRFFDEAMSCDARLVAHVLTKDYKHVIGGIRTLVDVGGGDGTMAKAILEAAAHHKMHSY
;
A
#
# COMPACT_ATOMS: atom_id res chain seq x y z
N MET A 1 15.09 19.03 -5.34
CA MET A 1 14.75 17.87 -6.20
C MET A 1 15.22 18.20 -7.62
N SER A 2 15.80 17.26 -8.36
CA SER A 2 16.32 17.53 -9.71
C SER A 2 15.19 17.96 -10.67
N PRO A 3 15.38 18.98 -11.53
CA PRO A 3 14.37 19.38 -12.53
C PRO A 3 13.98 18.24 -13.48
N ARG A 4 14.92 17.34 -13.79
CA ARG A 4 14.63 16.15 -14.62
C ARG A 4 13.69 15.17 -13.91
N LEU A 5 13.88 14.96 -12.61
CA LEU A 5 13.02 14.09 -11.81
C LEU A 5 11.61 14.69 -11.69
N MET A 6 11.51 15.99 -11.39
CA MET A 6 10.21 16.65 -11.31
C MET A 6 9.44 16.58 -12.63
N ARG A 7 10.12 16.74 -13.76
CA ARG A 7 9.50 16.59 -15.08
C ARG A 7 8.90 15.20 -15.30
N VAL A 8 9.60 14.14 -14.88
CA VAL A 8 9.06 12.77 -14.94
C VAL A 8 7.83 12.63 -14.04
N LEU A 9 7.87 13.17 -12.82
CA LEU A 9 6.75 13.09 -11.88
C LEU A 9 5.53 13.91 -12.33
N VAL A 10 5.73 15.07 -12.97
CA VAL A 10 4.68 15.86 -13.61
C VAL A 10 4.07 15.09 -14.77
N ASN A 11 4.90 14.54 -15.66
CA ASN A 11 4.43 13.72 -16.79
C ASN A 11 3.72 12.43 -16.32
N SER A 12 4.01 11.96 -15.09
CA SER A 12 3.35 10.81 -14.46
C SER A 12 2.14 11.20 -13.59
N ASN A 13 1.68 12.46 -13.66
CA ASN A 13 0.54 13.00 -12.92
C ASN A 13 0.67 12.98 -11.39
N PHE A 14 1.89 12.91 -10.84
CA PHE A 14 2.11 13.10 -9.40
C PHE A 14 2.12 14.58 -9.01
N PHE A 15 2.49 15.48 -9.91
CA PHE A 15 2.46 16.92 -9.66
C PHE A 15 1.86 17.67 -10.84
N ILE A 16 1.28 18.83 -10.57
CA ILE A 16 0.89 19.81 -11.59
C ILE A 16 1.92 20.93 -11.55
N GLU A 17 2.60 21.18 -12.67
CA GLU A 17 3.53 22.29 -12.83
C GLU A 17 2.73 23.57 -13.14
N GLU A 18 2.94 24.61 -12.33
CA GLU A 18 2.44 25.96 -12.60
C GLU A 18 3.61 26.87 -12.93
N LYS A 19 3.58 27.42 -14.15
CA LYS A 19 4.57 28.38 -14.63
C LYS A 19 4.08 29.78 -14.31
N ASN A 20 4.82 30.50 -13.48
CA ASN A 20 4.56 31.92 -13.29
C ASN A 20 5.19 32.71 -14.46
N SER A 21 4.38 33.49 -15.17
CA SER A 21 4.83 34.29 -16.32
C SER A 21 5.75 35.46 -15.93
N SER A 22 5.79 35.86 -14.65
CA SER A 22 6.51 37.05 -14.20
C SER A 22 7.78 36.77 -13.40
N ASN A 23 7.88 35.62 -12.72
CA ASN A 23 9.06 35.20 -11.97
C ASN A 23 9.53 33.86 -12.54
N GLN A 24 10.83 33.70 -12.77
CA GLN A 24 11.46 32.46 -13.28
C GLN A 24 11.32 31.24 -12.33
N GLU A 25 10.40 31.29 -11.38
CA GLU A 25 10.10 30.24 -10.42
C GLU A 25 9.03 29.31 -10.96
N VAL A 26 9.26 28.01 -10.75
CA VAL A 26 8.33 26.94 -11.09
C VAL A 26 7.70 26.42 -9.81
N HIS A 27 6.37 26.45 -9.73
CA HIS A 27 5.63 25.90 -8.61
C HIS A 27 5.04 24.55 -8.97
N TYR A 28 4.89 23.68 -7.97
CA TYR A 28 4.33 22.34 -8.15
C TYR A 28 3.20 22.12 -7.15
N TRP A 29 2.04 21.73 -7.66
CA TRP A 29 0.88 21.39 -6.85
C TRP A 29 0.72 19.88 -6.72
N LEU A 30 0.23 19.44 -5.55
CA LEU A 30 -0.10 18.04 -5.31
C LEU A 30 -1.37 17.63 -6.05
N THR A 31 -1.30 16.50 -6.73
CA THR A 31 -2.45 15.79 -7.30
C THR A 31 -3.06 14.86 -6.25
N PRO A 32 -4.25 14.28 -6.49
CA PRO A 32 -4.79 13.23 -5.63
C PRO A 32 -3.80 12.08 -5.40
N ALA A 33 -3.03 11.69 -6.42
CA ALA A 33 -2.04 10.62 -6.32
C ALA A 33 -0.88 10.98 -5.36
N SER A 34 -0.28 12.17 -5.48
CA SER A 34 0.80 12.56 -4.55
C SER A 34 0.32 12.89 -3.15
N ARG A 35 -0.96 13.24 -2.96
CA ARG A 35 -1.56 13.37 -1.61
C ARG A 35 -1.56 12.04 -0.85
N LEU A 36 -1.66 10.90 -1.54
CA LEU A 36 -1.51 9.59 -0.92
C LEU A 36 -0.08 9.32 -0.44
N LEU A 37 0.91 10.10 -0.85
CA LEU A 37 2.31 9.96 -0.41
C LEU A 37 2.68 10.92 0.73
N LEU A 38 1.74 11.74 1.21
CA LEU A 38 2.00 12.67 2.29
C LEU A 38 2.20 11.93 3.62
N LYS A 39 3.29 12.25 4.32
CA LYS A 39 3.56 11.73 5.65
C LYS A 39 2.49 12.18 6.64
N GLY A 40 1.93 11.26 7.41
CA GLY A 40 0.92 11.53 8.43
C GLY A 40 -0.50 11.78 7.88
N ALA A 41 -0.70 11.73 6.56
CA ALA A 41 -2.06 11.74 6.00
C ALA A 41 -2.79 10.43 6.38
N PRO A 42 -4.08 10.47 6.75
CA PRO A 42 -4.82 9.28 7.20
C PRO A 42 -4.82 8.12 6.18
N LEU A 43 -4.87 8.47 4.90
CA LEU A 43 -4.89 7.53 3.76
C LEU A 43 -3.52 7.48 3.05
N THR A 44 -2.44 7.74 3.78
CA THR A 44 -1.10 7.62 3.19
C THR A 44 -0.80 6.17 2.81
N VAL A 45 -0.21 5.97 1.64
CA VAL A 45 0.34 4.71 1.13
C VAL A 45 1.87 4.76 1.04
N ALA A 46 2.50 5.78 1.62
CA ALA A 46 3.94 5.92 1.61
C ALA A 46 4.67 4.67 2.19
N PRO A 47 4.21 4.04 3.30
CA PRO A 47 4.83 2.81 3.79
C PRO A 47 4.79 1.66 2.77
N LEU A 48 3.67 1.50 2.04
CA LEU A 48 3.56 0.49 0.98
C LEU A 48 4.56 0.73 -0.14
N VAL A 49 4.70 1.99 -0.60
CA VAL A 49 5.68 2.33 -1.64
C VAL A 49 7.11 2.05 -1.16
N GLN A 50 7.42 2.30 0.12
CA GLN A 50 8.73 1.99 0.68
C GLN A 50 9.02 0.49 0.68
N VAL A 51 8.05 -0.36 1.04
CA VAL A 51 8.20 -1.83 0.98
C VAL A 51 8.38 -2.31 -0.46
N ILE A 52 7.56 -1.83 -1.40
CA ILE A 52 7.63 -2.24 -2.81
C ILE A 52 8.98 -1.88 -3.44
N LEU A 53 9.64 -0.83 -2.98
CA LEU A 53 10.93 -0.35 -3.50
C LEU A 53 12.13 -0.83 -2.69
N ASP A 54 11.93 -1.49 -1.56
CA ASP A 54 13.03 -1.96 -0.73
C ASP A 54 13.76 -3.14 -1.41
N PRO A 55 15.11 -3.18 -1.39
CA PRO A 55 15.90 -4.25 -1.99
C PRO A 55 15.49 -5.65 -1.55
N THR A 56 15.04 -5.83 -0.31
CA THR A 56 14.57 -7.13 0.20
C THR A 56 13.41 -7.68 -0.64
N PHE A 57 12.49 -6.81 -1.06
CA PHE A 57 11.30 -7.18 -1.80
C PHE A 57 11.49 -7.08 -3.32
N THR A 58 12.49 -6.30 -3.77
CA THR A 58 12.78 -6.12 -5.20
C THR A 58 13.83 -7.09 -5.74
N ASN A 59 14.85 -7.44 -4.97
CA ASN A 59 15.90 -8.38 -5.40
C ASN A 59 15.38 -9.76 -5.83
N PRO A 60 14.35 -10.35 -5.19
CA PRO A 60 13.75 -11.61 -5.64
C PRO A 60 13.37 -11.65 -7.12
N TRP A 61 12.99 -10.51 -7.71
CA TRP A 61 12.63 -10.45 -9.13
C TRP A 61 13.81 -10.73 -10.07
N HIS A 62 15.05 -10.56 -9.60
CA HIS A 62 16.25 -10.93 -10.36
C HIS A 62 16.48 -12.44 -10.42
N HIS A 63 15.85 -13.21 -9.54
CA HIS A 63 15.95 -14.67 -9.47
C HIS A 63 14.80 -15.39 -10.18
N MET A 64 13.96 -14.67 -10.94
CA MET A 64 12.83 -15.26 -11.66
C MET A 64 13.26 -16.38 -12.61
N SER A 65 14.35 -16.20 -13.36
CA SER A 65 14.84 -17.23 -14.30
C SER A 65 15.34 -18.49 -13.58
N GLU A 66 16.00 -18.32 -12.43
CA GLU A 66 16.47 -19.43 -11.60
C GLU A 66 15.28 -20.22 -11.04
N TRP A 67 14.31 -19.50 -10.46
CA TRP A 67 13.06 -20.09 -9.96
C TRP A 67 12.29 -20.86 -11.03
N PHE A 68 12.16 -20.35 -12.25
CA PHE A 68 11.46 -21.07 -13.33
C PHE A 68 12.18 -22.32 -13.83
N THR A 69 13.49 -22.44 -13.60
CA THR A 69 14.32 -23.54 -14.14
C THR A 69 14.71 -24.57 -13.09
N HIS A 70 14.55 -24.28 -11.81
CA HIS A 70 14.92 -25.16 -10.70
C HIS A 70 13.69 -25.52 -9.88
N GLU A 71 13.41 -26.82 -9.74
CA GLU A 71 12.24 -27.33 -9.00
C GLU A 71 12.41 -27.27 -7.47
N HIS A 72 13.55 -26.79 -6.97
CA HIS A 72 13.87 -26.80 -5.54
C HIS A 72 13.28 -25.63 -4.74
N HIS A 73 12.80 -24.58 -5.43
CA HIS A 73 12.25 -23.39 -4.78
C HIS A 73 10.79 -23.21 -5.16
N ALA A 74 9.92 -22.99 -4.18
CA ALA A 74 8.51 -22.71 -4.38
C ALA A 74 8.28 -21.30 -4.95
N THR A 75 9.18 -20.35 -4.69
CA THR A 75 9.05 -18.94 -5.13
C THR A 75 10.40 -18.34 -5.52
N GLN A 76 10.38 -17.26 -6.30
CA GLN A 76 11.56 -16.44 -6.57
C GLN A 76 12.14 -15.77 -5.31
N PHE A 77 11.30 -15.55 -4.29
CA PHE A 77 11.75 -15.07 -2.98
C PHE A 77 12.62 -16.11 -2.29
N GLU A 78 12.19 -17.36 -2.30
CA GLU A 78 12.94 -18.46 -1.71
C GLU A 78 14.24 -18.73 -2.47
N ALA A 79 14.22 -18.67 -3.80
CA ALA A 79 15.44 -18.76 -4.62
C ALA A 79 16.47 -17.68 -4.23
N ALA A 80 16.02 -16.45 -3.98
CA ALA A 80 16.90 -15.34 -3.62
C ALA A 80 17.38 -15.35 -2.15
N ASN A 81 16.56 -15.87 -1.22
CA ASN A 81 16.78 -15.71 0.23
C ASN A 81 17.03 -17.03 0.97
N GLY A 82 16.89 -18.18 0.31
CA GLY A 82 17.06 -19.52 0.89
C GLY A 82 16.03 -19.90 1.96
N CYS A 83 14.94 -19.12 2.10
CA CYS A 83 13.84 -19.38 3.03
C CYS A 83 12.54 -18.80 2.49
N MET A 84 11.41 -19.27 3.02
CA MET A 84 10.10 -18.79 2.60
C MET A 84 9.86 -17.36 3.08
N PHE A 85 9.06 -16.60 2.33
CA PHE A 85 8.75 -15.20 2.63
C PHE A 85 8.26 -14.99 4.07
N TRP A 86 7.27 -15.78 4.50
CA TRP A 86 6.71 -15.67 5.85
C TRP A 86 7.67 -16.10 6.94
N GLU A 87 8.57 -17.06 6.66
CA GLU A 87 9.63 -17.45 7.61
C GLU A 87 10.63 -16.30 7.81
N LYS A 88 11.01 -15.62 6.72
CA LYS A 88 11.87 -14.44 6.79
C LYS A 88 11.26 -13.34 7.66
N LEU A 89 9.99 -12.99 7.42
CA LEU A 89 9.30 -11.98 8.21
C LEU A 89 9.19 -12.35 9.70
N ALA A 90 8.94 -13.64 10.00
CA ALA A 90 8.86 -14.13 11.37
C ALA A 90 10.22 -14.10 12.09
N ASN A 91 11.31 -14.41 11.38
CA ASN A 91 12.66 -14.44 11.94
C ASN A 91 13.32 -13.04 12.03
N GLU A 92 12.82 -12.06 11.28
CA GLU A 92 13.33 -10.69 11.26
C GLU A 92 12.25 -9.68 11.66
N PRO A 93 12.03 -9.45 12.98
CA PRO A 93 10.91 -8.65 13.46
C PRO A 93 10.84 -7.21 12.95
N SER A 94 11.99 -6.60 12.59
CA SER A 94 12.01 -5.28 11.96
C SER A 94 11.40 -5.30 10.56
N MET A 95 11.68 -6.34 9.78
CA MET A 95 11.13 -6.53 8.45
C MET A 95 9.66 -6.91 8.51
N GLY A 96 9.27 -7.77 9.45
CA GLY A 96 7.86 -8.08 9.73
C GLY A 96 7.06 -6.82 10.04
N ARG A 97 7.52 -5.98 10.99
CA ARG A 97 6.85 -4.71 11.30
C ARG A 97 6.77 -3.75 10.12
N PHE A 98 7.82 -3.69 9.30
CA PHE A 98 7.86 -2.84 8.12
C PHE A 98 6.83 -3.30 7.07
N PHE A 99 6.71 -4.61 6.85
CA PHE A 99 5.68 -5.20 6.00
C PHE A 99 4.27 -4.99 6.56
N ASP A 100 4.08 -5.18 7.87
CA ASP A 100 2.79 -4.99 8.54
C ASP A 100 2.32 -3.53 8.43
N GLU A 101 3.22 -2.55 8.58
CA GLU A 101 2.88 -1.13 8.40
C GLU A 101 2.42 -0.84 6.97
N ALA A 102 3.08 -1.43 5.97
CA ALA A 102 2.68 -1.33 4.57
C ALA A 102 1.31 -1.96 4.31
N MET A 103 1.04 -3.16 4.82
CA MET A 103 -0.25 -3.82 4.64
C MET A 103 -1.37 -3.08 5.37
N SER A 104 -1.10 -2.57 6.57
CA SER A 104 -2.04 -1.75 7.34
C SER A 104 -2.39 -0.45 6.60
N CYS A 105 -1.43 0.21 5.96
CA CYS A 105 -1.70 1.44 5.21
C CYS A 105 -2.53 1.21 3.94
N ASP A 106 -2.27 0.12 3.22
CA ASP A 106 -3.07 -0.30 2.07
C ASP A 106 -4.50 -0.68 2.50
N ALA A 107 -4.63 -1.50 3.55
CA ALA A 107 -5.91 -1.93 4.10
C ALA A 107 -6.77 -0.73 4.52
N ARG A 108 -6.19 0.33 5.12
CA ARG A 108 -6.94 1.57 5.43
C ARG A 108 -7.49 2.24 4.19
N LEU A 109 -6.72 2.34 3.11
CA LEU A 109 -7.17 2.95 1.87
C LEU A 109 -8.31 2.15 1.23
N VAL A 110 -8.12 0.83 1.10
CA VAL A 110 -9.14 -0.08 0.54
C VAL A 110 -10.41 -0.06 1.39
N ALA A 111 -10.27 -0.12 2.72
CA ALA A 111 -11.40 -0.05 3.64
C ALA A 111 -12.14 1.28 3.53
N HIS A 112 -11.43 2.40 3.37
CA HIS A 112 -12.07 3.71 3.16
C HIS A 112 -12.96 3.71 1.91
N VAL A 113 -12.47 3.17 0.79
CA VAL A 113 -13.27 3.06 -0.45
C VAL A 113 -14.46 2.13 -0.25
N LEU A 114 -14.24 0.95 0.33
CA LEU A 114 -15.29 -0.04 0.57
C LEU A 114 -16.42 0.52 1.46
N THR A 115 -16.05 1.15 2.57
CA THR A 115 -17.01 1.66 3.56
C THR A 115 -17.67 2.98 3.13
N LYS A 116 -17.08 3.71 2.19
CA LYS A 116 -17.67 4.95 1.66
C LYS A 116 -18.55 4.70 0.45
N ASP A 117 -18.02 3.99 -0.54
CA ASP A 117 -18.60 3.90 -1.88
C ASP A 117 -19.35 2.57 -2.10
N TYR A 118 -19.03 1.52 -1.33
CA TYR A 118 -19.60 0.17 -1.45
C TYR A 118 -20.36 -0.28 -0.19
N LYS A 119 -21.01 0.66 0.51
CA LYS A 119 -21.77 0.40 1.74
C LYS A 119 -22.81 -0.73 1.62
N HIS A 120 -23.37 -0.92 0.43
CA HIS A 120 -24.34 -1.97 0.18
C HIS A 120 -23.75 -3.38 0.30
N VAL A 121 -22.44 -3.55 0.06
CA VAL A 121 -21.74 -4.83 0.20
C VAL A 121 -21.61 -5.23 1.67
N ILE A 122 -21.44 -4.25 2.56
CA ILE A 122 -21.28 -4.46 4.01
C ILE A 122 -22.61 -4.46 4.78
N GLY A 123 -23.65 -3.83 4.23
CA GLY A 123 -24.98 -3.71 4.82
C GLY A 123 -25.74 -5.04 4.83
N GLY A 124 -25.42 -5.92 5.76
CA GLY A 124 -26.05 -7.24 5.88
C GLY A 124 -25.16 -8.31 6.51
N ILE A 125 -23.86 -8.01 6.68
CA ILE A 125 -22.91 -8.90 7.34
C ILE A 125 -23.37 -9.14 8.79
N ARG A 126 -23.67 -10.39 9.11
CA ARG A 126 -23.98 -10.85 10.49
C ARG A 126 -22.77 -11.44 11.20
N THR A 127 -21.87 -12.04 10.43
CA THR A 127 -20.65 -12.68 10.90
C THR A 127 -19.56 -12.36 9.92
N LEU A 128 -18.40 -11.95 10.43
CA LEU A 128 -17.21 -11.64 9.64
C LEU A 128 -16.07 -12.51 10.15
N VAL A 129 -15.37 -13.17 9.22
CA VAL A 129 -14.13 -13.92 9.50
C VAL A 129 -13.07 -13.36 8.56
N ASP A 130 -12.04 -12.74 9.14
CA ASP A 130 -10.92 -12.15 8.40
C ASP A 130 -9.73 -13.12 8.38
N VAL A 131 -9.74 -14.04 7.42
CA VAL A 131 -8.70 -15.06 7.28
C VAL A 131 -7.42 -14.40 6.78
N GLY A 132 -6.36 -14.43 7.60
CA GLY A 132 -5.12 -13.71 7.30
C GLY A 132 -5.20 -12.21 7.54
N GLY A 133 -6.14 -11.74 8.39
CA GLY A 133 -6.43 -10.31 8.60
C GLY A 133 -5.35 -9.46 9.27
N GLY A 134 -4.15 -10.01 9.54
CA GLY A 134 -3.04 -9.27 10.14
C GLY A 134 -3.40 -8.56 11.45
N ASP A 135 -3.18 -7.24 11.51
CA ASP A 135 -3.52 -6.39 12.66
C ASP A 135 -5.03 -6.08 12.82
N GLY A 136 -5.85 -6.65 11.93
CA GLY A 136 -7.30 -6.52 11.90
C GLY A 136 -7.79 -5.16 11.39
N THR A 137 -6.95 -4.36 10.73
CA THR A 137 -7.33 -3.04 10.20
C THR A 137 -8.59 -3.11 9.31
N MET A 138 -8.66 -4.08 8.39
CA MET A 138 -9.81 -4.27 7.52
C MET A 138 -11.06 -4.68 8.31
N ALA A 139 -10.96 -5.72 9.15
CA ALA A 139 -12.07 -6.18 9.97
C ALA A 139 -12.66 -5.07 10.86
N LYS A 140 -11.80 -4.28 11.53
CA LYS A 140 -12.22 -3.14 12.36
C LYS A 140 -13.03 -2.13 11.55
N ALA A 141 -12.53 -1.73 10.39
CA ALA A 141 -13.21 -0.75 9.54
C ALA A 141 -14.56 -1.26 9.02
N ILE A 142 -14.66 -2.54 8.64
CA ILE A 142 -15.95 -3.15 8.21
C ILE A 142 -16.95 -3.19 9.38
N LEU A 143 -16.51 -3.61 10.57
CA LEU A 143 -17.36 -3.70 11.76
C LEU A 143 -17.88 -2.32 12.19
N GLU A 144 -17.02 -1.30 12.19
CA GLU A 144 -17.41 0.08 12.48
C GLU A 144 -18.45 0.58 11.48
N ALA A 145 -18.21 0.39 10.18
CA ALA A 145 -19.16 0.82 9.15
C ALA A 145 -20.50 0.06 9.22
N ALA A 146 -20.48 -1.24 9.54
CA ALA A 146 -21.69 -2.03 9.75
C ALA A 146 -22.49 -1.58 10.99
N ALA A 147 -21.82 -1.17 12.06
CA ALA A 147 -22.46 -0.63 13.26
C ALA A 147 -23.19 0.69 12.98
N HIS A 148 -22.56 1.60 12.22
CA HIS A 148 -23.19 2.86 11.81
C HIS A 148 -24.44 2.64 10.93
N HIS A 149 -24.48 1.58 10.13
CA HIS A 149 -25.64 1.28 9.29
C HIS A 149 -26.88 0.85 10.09
N LYS A 150 -26.68 0.12 11.20
CA LYS A 150 -27.77 -0.24 12.11
C LYS A 150 -28.37 0.98 12.82
N MET A 151 -27.62 2.07 12.99
CA MET A 151 -28.11 3.26 13.69
C MET A 151 -29.02 4.15 12.83
N HIS A 152 -28.94 4.07 11.50
CA HIS A 152 -29.75 4.86 10.57
C HIS A 152 -31.03 4.16 10.07
N SER A 153 -31.28 2.92 10.50
CA SER A 153 -32.37 2.07 10.01
C SER A 153 -33.50 1.85 11.04
N TYR A 154 -33.62 2.72 12.04
CA TYR A 154 -34.73 2.75 13.01
C TYR A 154 -35.50 4.08 12.95
#